data_AF-A0A7W0LSD2-F1
#
_entry.id   AF-A0A7W0LSD2-F1
#
_cell.length_a   1.000
_cell.length_b   1.000
_cell.length_c   1.000
_cell.angle_alpha   90.00
_cell.angle_beta   90.00
_cell.angle_gamma   90.00
#
_symmetry.space_group_name_H-M   'P 1'
#
loop_
_entity.id
_entity.type
_entity.pdbx_description
1 polymer ?
#
loop_
_entity_poly.entity_id
_entity_poly.type
_entity_poly.pdbx_seq_one_letter_code
_entity_poly.pdbx_strand_id
1 'polypeptide(L)'
;MAAACALALLGCGGSSDDASLEQADTGAAGAEPQVTVAAEGAAGAGDAVAADEAGEGSGVLTTGVTVRSASQLEGGDRSVIRTASLEVRTADVAETSERALAVAEAAGGQLSSQQSQLEGDTTATLVFKVPPEAFARVLADLADLGELTSREVGSDDVTTEVVDLEGRLAAVTASVERLRALLAQAADVPQVVAVEGELARREGELESLTGQLRALRAQVDLATVTLSLREPPPVVGEEAEVSDDIPGFMRGLRTGAVV
;
A
#
# COMPACT_ATOMS: atom_id res chain seq x y z
N MET A 1 59.98 3.15 -5.19
CA MET A 1 59.44 1.79 -4.94
C MET A 1 57.92 1.92 -5.02
N ALA A 2 57.32 2.13 -6.20
CA ALA A 2 57.15 1.23 -7.36
C ALA A 2 56.30 -0.01 -7.01
N ALA A 3 55.02 0.03 -7.37
CA ALA A 3 54.08 -1.06 -7.74
C ALA A 3 52.65 -0.49 -7.64
N ALA A 4 51.95 -0.04 -8.69
CA ALA A 4 51.50 -0.73 -9.91
C ALA A 4 50.60 -1.95 -9.60
N CYS A 5 49.29 -1.74 -9.46
CA CYS A 5 48.26 -2.77 -9.57
C CYS A 5 47.34 -2.42 -10.75
N ALA A 6 47.38 -3.29 -11.75
CA ALA A 6 46.73 -3.18 -13.04
C ALA A 6 45.23 -3.52 -12.96
N LEU A 7 44.44 -2.71 -13.65
CA LEU A 7 43.00 -2.87 -13.88
C LEU A 7 42.82 -3.85 -15.06
N ALA A 8 42.13 -4.97 -14.84
CA ALA A 8 41.72 -5.90 -15.89
C ALA A 8 40.25 -5.65 -16.26
N LEU A 9 40.02 -5.24 -17.50
CA LEU A 9 38.71 -5.08 -18.13
C LEU A 9 38.17 -6.45 -18.57
N LEU A 10 37.04 -6.87 -18.00
CA LEU A 10 36.09 -7.83 -18.59
C LEU A 10 35.37 -7.08 -19.73
N GLY A 11 35.15 -7.60 -20.94
CA GLY A 11 34.59 -8.92 -21.26
C GLY A 11 33.16 -8.71 -21.78
N CYS A 12 33.00 -8.08 -22.95
CA CYS A 12 31.72 -7.87 -23.63
C CYS A 12 31.54 -8.94 -24.71
N GLY A 13 30.53 -9.80 -24.56
CA GLY A 13 30.12 -10.81 -25.53
C GLY A 13 28.60 -10.80 -25.65
N GLY A 14 28.09 -10.77 -26.88
CA GLY A 14 26.66 -10.78 -27.17
C GLY A 14 26.37 -10.56 -28.66
N SER A 15 26.59 -11.60 -29.46
CA SER A 15 26.16 -11.71 -30.85
C SER A 15 25.10 -12.80 -30.95
N SER A 16 23.91 -12.47 -31.46
CA SER A 16 22.91 -13.40 -31.99
C SER A 16 22.03 -12.57 -32.93
N ASP A 17 22.32 -12.56 -34.23
CA ASP A 17 21.80 -13.47 -35.25
C ASP A 17 20.33 -13.19 -35.59
N ASP A 18 20.19 -12.40 -36.66
CA ASP A 18 18.99 -12.11 -37.42
C ASP A 18 18.72 -13.31 -38.34
N ALA A 19 17.60 -14.00 -38.15
CA ALA A 19 17.13 -15.04 -39.06
C ALA A 19 15.61 -14.93 -39.22
N SER A 20 15.24 -14.13 -40.20
CA SER A 20 13.94 -14.10 -40.84
C SER A 20 13.77 -15.35 -41.70
N LEU A 21 12.73 -16.14 -41.45
CA LEU A 21 12.14 -17.04 -42.44
C LEU A 21 10.62 -17.05 -42.29
N GLU A 22 9.96 -16.52 -43.33
CA GLU A 22 8.58 -16.79 -43.70
C GLU A 22 8.36 -18.30 -43.95
N GLN A 23 7.23 -18.86 -43.51
CA GLN A 23 6.42 -19.72 -44.39
C GLN A 23 4.95 -19.91 -43.92
N ALA A 24 4.06 -19.44 -44.80
CA ALA A 24 2.71 -19.86 -45.19
C ALA A 24 1.81 -20.75 -44.27
N ASP A 25 0.65 -20.16 -43.96
CA ASP A 25 -0.72 -20.58 -44.35
C ASP A 25 -1.03 -22.07 -44.55
N THR A 26 -1.97 -22.58 -43.75
CA THR A 26 -3.18 -23.27 -44.24
C THR A 26 -4.26 -23.23 -43.16
N GLY A 27 -5.42 -22.66 -43.50
CA GLY A 27 -6.57 -22.56 -42.61
C GLY A 27 -7.38 -23.86 -42.42
N ALA A 28 -8.11 -23.92 -41.32
CA ALA A 28 -9.38 -24.64 -41.22
C ALA A 28 -10.21 -24.12 -40.03
N ALA A 29 -11.48 -23.86 -40.33
CA ALA A 29 -12.54 -23.38 -39.47
C ALA A 29 -12.86 -24.27 -38.26
N GLY A 30 -13.41 -23.66 -37.19
CA GLY A 30 -14.24 -24.41 -36.24
C GLY A 30 -14.37 -23.82 -34.84
N ALA A 31 -15.55 -23.25 -34.58
CA ALA A 31 -16.29 -23.29 -33.30
C ALA A 31 -15.79 -22.43 -32.11
N GLU A 32 -16.40 -21.25 -31.97
CA GLU A 32 -16.63 -20.61 -30.68
C GLU A 32 -17.81 -21.30 -29.95
N PRO A 33 -17.72 -21.60 -28.64
CA PRO A 33 -18.91 -21.85 -27.82
C PRO A 33 -19.26 -20.60 -27.03
N GLN A 34 -20.38 -19.98 -27.39
CA GLN A 34 -21.07 -18.99 -26.57
C GLN A 34 -21.84 -19.73 -25.46
N VAL A 35 -21.47 -19.49 -24.20
CA VAL A 35 -22.24 -19.98 -23.05
C VAL A 35 -23.29 -18.93 -22.68
N THR A 36 -24.54 -19.31 -22.88
CA THR A 36 -25.74 -18.58 -22.49
C THR A 36 -26.01 -18.80 -21.00
N VAL A 37 -25.98 -17.72 -20.21
CA VAL A 37 -26.53 -17.73 -18.85
C VAL A 37 -28.01 -17.34 -18.91
N ALA A 38 -28.87 -18.35 -18.74
CA ALA A 38 -30.28 -18.17 -18.45
C ALA A 38 -30.44 -17.83 -16.97
N ALA A 39 -30.86 -16.59 -16.69
CA ALA A 39 -31.36 -16.18 -15.38
C ALA A 39 -32.89 -16.21 -15.42
N GLU A 40 -33.48 -17.25 -14.83
CA GLU A 40 -34.91 -17.31 -14.55
C GLU A 40 -35.12 -16.94 -13.07
N GLY A 41 -35.89 -15.87 -12.86
CA GLY A 41 -36.28 -15.40 -11.54
C GLY A 41 -37.42 -16.24 -10.96
N ALA A 42 -37.46 -16.29 -9.63
CA ALA A 42 -38.67 -16.61 -8.90
C ALA A 42 -38.75 -15.73 -7.65
N ALA A 43 -39.76 -14.88 -7.67
CA ALA A 43 -40.24 -14.08 -6.56
C ALA A 43 -41.09 -14.92 -5.60
N GLY A 44 -41.08 -14.53 -4.33
CA GLY A 44 -42.07 -14.90 -3.30
C GLY A 44 -41.63 -14.25 -1.98
N ALA A 45 -42.14 -13.08 -1.58
CA ALA A 45 -43.42 -12.91 -0.87
C ALA A 45 -43.54 -13.99 0.24
N GLY A 46 -43.32 -13.68 1.51
CA GLY A 46 -44.05 -12.67 2.27
C GLY A 46 -45.22 -13.38 2.96
N ASP A 47 -44.99 -13.89 4.17
CA ASP A 47 -46.06 -14.27 5.08
C ASP A 47 -45.64 -13.98 6.52
N ALA A 48 -46.15 -12.85 7.01
CA ALA A 48 -46.45 -12.65 8.41
C ALA A 48 -47.96 -12.86 8.51
N VAL A 49 -48.45 -13.70 9.43
CA VAL A 49 -49.17 -13.33 10.66
C VAL A 49 -49.54 -14.62 11.40
N ALA A 50 -49.25 -14.68 12.70
CA ALA A 50 -50.12 -15.14 13.80
C ALA A 50 -49.37 -16.00 14.84
N ALA A 51 -49.16 -15.42 16.02
CA ALA A 51 -49.31 -16.17 17.27
C ALA A 51 -49.76 -15.18 18.36
N ASP A 52 -50.97 -15.46 18.82
CA ASP A 52 -51.72 -14.85 19.91
C ASP A 52 -51.07 -15.12 21.28
N GLU A 53 -51.38 -14.25 22.23
CA GLU A 53 -50.88 -14.23 23.61
C GLU A 53 -51.46 -15.35 24.50
N ALA A 54 -50.73 -15.59 25.60
CA ALA A 54 -51.13 -16.25 26.85
C ALA A 54 -51.16 -17.80 26.90
N GLY A 55 -50.21 -18.34 27.69
CA GLY A 55 -50.19 -19.73 28.13
C GLY A 55 -49.04 -20.02 29.08
N GLU A 56 -49.23 -19.68 30.36
CA GLU A 56 -48.39 -20.13 31.48
C GLU A 56 -48.29 -21.66 31.52
N GLY A 57 -47.08 -22.20 31.66
CA GLY A 57 -46.87 -23.51 32.26
C GLY A 57 -45.84 -24.42 31.58
N SER A 58 -44.92 -24.89 32.42
CA SER A 58 -44.14 -26.14 32.31
C SER A 58 -42.76 -26.04 31.68
N GLY A 59 -41.77 -26.13 32.58
CA GLY A 59 -40.35 -26.07 32.29
C GLY A 59 -39.87 -27.17 31.34
N VAL A 60 -38.99 -26.75 30.43
CA VAL A 60 -38.09 -27.60 29.67
C VAL A 60 -36.69 -27.03 29.84
N LEU A 61 -35.80 -27.86 30.36
CA LEU A 61 -34.36 -27.63 30.42
C LEU A 61 -33.84 -27.45 29.00
N THR A 62 -33.63 -26.21 28.58
CA THR A 62 -32.89 -25.89 27.37
C THR A 62 -31.47 -25.50 27.77
N THR A 63 -30.52 -26.33 27.34
CA THR A 63 -29.08 -26.10 27.39
C THR A 63 -28.78 -24.69 26.91
N GLY A 64 -28.16 -23.88 27.78
CA GLY A 64 -27.81 -22.50 27.50
C GLY A 64 -26.86 -22.37 26.34
N VAL A 65 -27.39 -22.29 25.12
CA VAL A 65 -26.74 -21.58 24.02
C VAL A 65 -26.95 -20.11 24.34
N THR A 66 -25.96 -19.53 25.01
CA THR A 66 -25.79 -18.08 25.03
C THR A 66 -25.59 -17.64 23.59
N VAL A 67 -26.66 -17.15 22.95
CA VAL A 67 -26.54 -16.34 21.75
C VAL A 67 -25.71 -15.13 22.20
N ARG A 68 -24.41 -15.15 21.90
CA ARG A 68 -23.54 -14.00 22.15
C ARG A 68 -24.17 -12.82 21.42
N SER A 69 -24.45 -11.76 22.16
CA SER A 69 -25.02 -10.51 21.65
C SER A 69 -24.30 -10.07 20.38
N ALA A 70 -25.08 -9.61 19.39
CA ALA A 70 -24.56 -9.03 18.16
C ALA A 70 -23.58 -7.85 18.39
N SER A 71 -23.58 -7.24 19.58
CA SER A 71 -22.60 -6.22 19.99
C SER A 71 -21.19 -6.75 20.25
N GLN A 72 -21.00 -8.07 20.41
CA GLN A 72 -19.67 -8.70 20.46
C GLN A 72 -19.09 -8.96 19.06
N LEU A 73 -19.92 -8.85 18.01
CA LEU A 73 -19.48 -8.89 16.62
C LEU A 73 -19.08 -7.50 16.09
N GLU A 74 -19.50 -6.42 16.75
CA GLU A 74 -19.11 -5.04 16.42
C GLU A 74 -17.73 -4.65 17.00
N GLY A 75 -17.15 -5.52 17.83
CA GLY A 75 -15.84 -5.35 18.46
C GLY A 75 -14.98 -6.61 18.41
N GLY A 76 -15.12 -7.44 17.37
CA GLY A 76 -14.03 -8.36 17.02
C GLY A 76 -12.77 -7.56 16.69
N ASP A 77 -11.59 -8.14 16.91
CA ASP A 77 -10.30 -7.56 16.51
C ASP A 77 -10.28 -7.32 15.00
N ARG A 78 -10.87 -6.20 14.57
CA ARG A 78 -10.88 -5.78 13.18
C ARG A 78 -9.48 -5.36 12.81
N SER A 79 -8.96 -5.97 11.77
CA SER A 79 -7.66 -5.62 11.22
C SER A 79 -7.87 -4.56 10.15
N VAL A 80 -7.68 -3.29 10.49
CA VAL A 80 -7.89 -2.16 9.56
C VAL A 80 -6.59 -1.42 9.34
N ILE A 81 -6.14 -1.36 8.08
CA ILE A 81 -5.00 -0.55 7.66
C ILE A 81 -5.47 0.88 7.49
N ARG A 82 -4.71 1.84 8.03
CA ARG A 82 -5.01 3.26 7.90
C ARG A 82 -3.89 3.97 7.16
N THR A 83 -4.26 4.72 6.14
CA THR A 83 -3.35 5.50 5.32
C THR A 83 -3.86 6.93 5.18
N ALA A 84 -2.95 7.89 5.12
CA ALA A 84 -3.29 9.26 4.81
C ALA A 84 -2.17 9.94 4.04
N SER A 85 -2.56 10.81 3.12
CA SER A 85 -1.67 11.67 2.35
C SER A 85 -2.11 13.11 2.53
N LEU A 86 -1.19 13.97 2.95
CA LEU A 86 -1.42 15.40 3.11
C LEU A 86 -0.45 16.16 2.21
N GLU A 87 -0.96 17.19 1.55
CA GLU A 87 -0.15 18.18 0.86
C GLU A 87 -0.34 19.52 1.55
N VAL A 88 0.73 20.05 2.11
CA VAL A 88 0.73 21.29 2.88
C VAL A 88 1.72 22.25 2.24
N ARG A 89 1.24 23.47 1.97
CA ARG A 89 2.09 24.56 1.51
C ARG A 89 2.61 25.35 2.71
N THR A 90 3.92 25.56 2.76
CA THR A 90 4.58 26.23 3.88
C THR A 90 5.63 27.21 3.39
N ALA A 91 5.89 28.26 4.17
CA ALA A 91 6.90 29.27 3.82
C ALA A 91 8.34 28.76 3.98
N ASP A 92 8.58 27.84 4.92
CA ASP A 92 9.88 27.21 5.16
C ASP A 92 9.67 25.70 5.33
N VAL A 93 10.16 24.91 4.37
CA VAL A 93 10.00 23.46 4.39
C VAL A 93 10.86 22.80 5.47
N ALA A 94 12.05 23.33 5.76
CA ALA A 94 12.97 22.75 6.74
C ALA A 94 12.40 22.91 8.15
N GLU A 95 11.96 24.11 8.51
CA GLU A 95 11.35 24.38 9.82
C GLU A 95 10.06 23.59 10.02
N THR A 96 9.22 23.52 8.99
CA THR A 96 7.96 22.75 9.05
C THR A 96 8.23 21.25 9.19
N SER A 97 9.26 20.72 8.52
CA SER A 97 9.65 19.31 8.64
C SER A 97 10.03 18.95 10.09
N GLU A 98 10.79 19.81 10.76
CA GLU A 98 11.15 19.63 12.18
C GLU A 98 9.94 19.69 13.10
N ARG A 99 9.00 20.62 12.86
CA ARG A 99 7.74 20.67 13.62
C ARG A 99 6.88 19.42 13.38
N ALA A 100 6.79 18.95 12.15
CA ALA A 100 6.06 17.74 11.81
C ALA A 100 6.63 16.49 12.51
N LEU A 101 7.96 16.39 12.59
CA LEU A 101 8.65 15.37 13.37
C LEU A 101 8.26 15.42 14.85
N ALA A 102 8.33 16.61 15.46
CA ALA A 102 7.96 16.79 16.87
C ALA A 102 6.50 16.41 17.16
N VAL A 103 5.57 16.75 16.25
CA VAL A 103 4.15 16.37 16.36
C VAL A 103 3.99 14.84 16.30
N ALA A 104 4.66 14.18 15.35
CA ALA A 104 4.59 12.74 15.22
C ALA A 104 5.18 12.03 16.46
N GLU A 105 6.34 12.47 16.94
CA GLU A 105 7.01 11.91 18.12
C GLU A 105 6.18 12.11 19.40
N ALA A 106 5.56 13.28 19.58
CA ALA A 106 4.69 13.56 20.73
C ALA A 106 3.45 12.64 20.78
N ALA A 107 3.04 12.10 19.63
CA ALA A 107 1.95 11.15 19.50
C ALA A 107 2.40 9.68 19.59
N GLY A 108 3.68 9.42 19.87
CA GLY A 108 4.26 8.07 19.89
C GLY A 108 4.51 7.48 18.49
N GLY A 109 4.45 8.31 17.45
CA GLY A 109 4.83 7.95 16.09
C GLY A 109 6.33 8.10 15.84
N GLN A 110 6.79 7.56 14.72
CA GLN A 110 8.19 7.61 14.30
C GLN A 110 8.30 7.95 12.81
N LEU A 111 9.41 8.60 12.43
CA LEU A 111 9.75 8.83 11.03
C LEU A 111 10.23 7.53 10.39
N SER A 112 9.61 7.14 9.29
CA SER A 112 10.00 5.99 8.48
C SER A 112 10.95 6.38 7.35
N SER A 113 10.70 7.50 6.69
CA SER A 113 11.54 8.01 5.62
C SER A 113 11.30 9.50 5.41
N GLN A 114 12.35 10.21 5.06
CA GLN A 114 12.29 11.61 4.64
C GLN A 114 13.11 11.78 3.37
N GLN A 115 12.53 12.46 2.40
CA GLN A 115 13.20 12.86 1.18
C GLN A 115 12.97 14.36 0.99
N SER A 116 14.04 15.11 0.76
CA SER A 116 13.99 16.55 0.55
C SER A 116 14.69 16.90 -0.75
N GLN A 117 14.05 17.73 -1.55
CA GLN A 117 14.59 18.31 -2.77
C GLN A 117 14.83 19.80 -2.52
N LEU A 118 16.09 20.21 -2.61
CA LEU A 118 16.53 21.59 -2.32
C LEU A 118 16.91 22.37 -3.58
N GLU A 119 17.00 21.70 -4.74
CA GLU A 119 17.32 22.32 -6.01
C GLU A 119 16.05 22.49 -6.85
N GLY A 120 15.75 23.74 -7.25
CA GLY A 120 14.53 24.09 -7.97
C GLY A 120 13.40 24.46 -7.01
N ASP A 121 12.29 23.73 -7.06
CA ASP A 121 11.20 23.87 -6.10
C ASP A 121 11.56 23.16 -4.79
N THR A 122 11.66 23.92 -3.69
CA THR A 122 11.91 23.35 -2.36
C THR A 122 10.71 22.48 -1.97
N THR A 123 10.93 21.17 -1.89
CA THR A 123 9.90 20.21 -1.49
C THR A 123 10.45 19.17 -0.52
N ALA A 124 9.61 18.67 0.38
CA ALA A 124 9.94 17.55 1.25
C ALA A 124 8.79 16.56 1.32
N THR A 125 9.10 15.28 1.29
CA THR A 125 8.15 14.19 1.53
C THR A 125 8.60 13.44 2.76
N LEU A 126 7.75 13.41 3.79
CA LEU A 126 7.97 12.71 5.03
C LEU A 126 6.94 11.60 5.18
N VAL A 127 7.37 10.42 5.59
CA VAL A 127 6.49 9.27 5.85
C VAL A 127 6.62 8.90 7.31
N PHE A 128 5.51 8.98 8.03
CA PHE A 128 5.43 8.66 9.45
C PHE A 128 4.67 7.36 9.67
N LYS A 129 5.07 6.63 10.70
CA LYS A 129 4.34 5.49 11.26
C LYS A 129 3.78 5.91 12.61
N VAL A 130 2.46 5.88 12.75
CA VAL A 130 1.75 6.43 13.91
C VAL A 130 0.80 5.38 14.47
N PRO A 131 0.68 5.25 15.80
CA PRO A 131 -0.34 4.39 16.39
C PRO A 131 -1.75 4.78 15.93
N PRO A 132 -2.64 3.79 15.66
CA PRO A 132 -3.96 4.04 15.09
C PRO A 132 -4.86 4.90 15.99
N GLU A 133 -4.64 4.89 17.31
CA GLU A 133 -5.33 5.73 18.30
C GLU A 133 -4.98 7.21 18.16
N ALA A 134 -3.75 7.54 17.78
CA ALA A 134 -3.26 8.91 17.65
C ALA A 134 -3.41 9.46 16.22
N PHE A 135 -3.68 8.59 15.25
CA PHE A 135 -3.78 8.92 13.82
C PHE A 135 -4.62 10.17 13.53
N ALA A 136 -5.86 10.22 14.02
CA ALA A 136 -6.76 11.33 13.73
C ALA A 136 -6.25 12.68 14.29
N ARG A 137 -5.62 12.64 15.47
CA ARG A 137 -5.03 13.82 16.10
C ARG A 137 -3.82 14.31 15.32
N VAL A 138 -2.89 13.41 14.98
CA VAL A 138 -1.69 13.76 14.20
C VAL A 138 -2.07 14.37 12.86
N LEU A 139 -3.11 13.87 12.18
CA LEU A 139 -3.57 14.47 10.93
C LEU A 139 -4.08 15.90 11.07
N ALA A 140 -4.75 16.22 12.17
CA ALA A 140 -5.20 17.59 12.44
C ALA A 140 -3.99 18.49 12.76
N ASP A 141 -3.13 18.04 13.68
CA ASP A 141 -1.95 18.79 14.10
C ASP A 141 -0.99 19.07 12.92
N LEU A 142 -0.85 18.12 11.97
CA LEU A 142 -0.04 18.30 10.76
C LEU A 142 -0.70 19.24 9.72
N ALA A 143 -2.03 19.23 9.62
CA ALA A 143 -2.75 20.13 8.73
C ALA A 143 -2.64 21.59 9.19
N ASP A 144 -2.54 21.82 10.50
CA ASP A 144 -2.42 23.15 11.10
C ASP A 144 -1.01 23.76 10.97
N LEU A 145 -0.01 23.00 10.51
CA LEU A 145 1.36 23.51 10.31
C LEU A 145 1.50 24.45 9.11
N GLY A 146 0.51 24.52 8.22
CA GLY A 146 0.55 25.34 7.02
C GLY A 146 -0.79 25.44 6.29
N GLU A 147 -0.74 25.77 5.00
CA GLU A 147 -1.93 25.80 4.15
C GLU A 147 -2.19 24.42 3.55
N LEU A 148 -3.20 23.71 4.05
CA LEU A 148 -3.61 22.42 3.51
C LEU A 148 -4.14 22.58 2.09
N THR A 149 -3.43 22.01 1.12
CA THR A 149 -3.80 22.03 -0.29
C THR A 149 -4.59 20.78 -0.68
N SER A 150 -4.18 19.62 -0.16
CA SER A 150 -4.85 18.35 -0.43
C SER A 150 -4.80 17.44 0.78
N ARG A 151 -5.87 16.65 0.98
CA ARG A 151 -5.97 15.64 2.03
C ARG A 151 -6.71 14.42 1.50
N GLU A 152 -6.04 13.29 1.57
CA GLU A 152 -6.60 11.97 1.25
C GLU A 152 -6.44 11.07 2.47
N VAL A 153 -7.51 10.36 2.82
CA VAL A 153 -7.53 9.42 3.95
C VAL A 153 -8.16 8.12 3.46
N GLY A 154 -7.40 7.04 3.60
CA GLY A 154 -7.79 5.68 3.24
C GLY A 154 -7.92 4.80 4.46
N SER A 155 -8.80 3.79 4.36
CA SER A 155 -8.90 2.73 5.35
C SER A 155 -9.33 1.45 4.65
N ASP A 156 -8.56 0.39 4.86
CA ASP A 156 -8.80 -0.92 4.25
C ASP A 156 -9.01 -1.95 5.35
N ASP A 157 -10.19 -2.58 5.37
CA ASP A 157 -10.48 -3.68 6.29
C ASP A 157 -9.90 -4.97 5.71
N VAL A 158 -8.84 -5.47 6.36
CA VAL A 158 -8.11 -6.68 5.98
C VAL A 158 -8.38 -7.84 6.93
N THR A 159 -9.49 -7.80 7.68
CA THR A 159 -9.83 -8.81 8.67
C THR A 159 -9.99 -10.19 8.04
N THR A 160 -10.59 -10.27 6.85
CA THR A 160 -10.80 -11.55 6.14
C THR A 160 -9.46 -12.16 5.72
N GLU A 161 -8.56 -11.33 5.19
CA GLU A 161 -7.23 -11.70 4.73
C GLU A 161 -6.36 -12.21 5.87
N VAL A 162 -6.42 -11.57 7.04
CA VAL A 162 -5.72 -12.02 8.24
C VAL A 162 -6.21 -13.40 8.67
N VAL A 163 -7.54 -13.58 8.79
CA VAL A 163 -8.14 -14.86 9.20
C VAL A 163 -7.81 -15.97 8.19
N ASP A 164 -7.85 -15.67 6.90
CA ASP A 164 -7.50 -16.62 5.83
C ASP A 164 -6.02 -17.03 5.90
N LEU A 165 -5.10 -16.08 6.08
CA LEU A 165 -3.67 -16.36 6.22
C LEU A 165 -3.38 -17.18 7.47
N GLU A 166 -4.03 -16.89 8.59
CA GLU A 166 -3.90 -17.67 9.83
C GLU A 166 -4.40 -19.10 9.64
N GLY A 167 -5.55 -19.29 8.98
CA GLY A 167 -6.09 -20.62 8.67
C GLY A 167 -5.16 -21.43 7.77
N ARG A 168 -4.60 -20.79 6.74
CA ARG A 168 -3.60 -21.43 5.84
C ARG A 168 -2.32 -21.77 6.59
N LEU A 169 -1.82 -20.86 7.42
CA LEU A 169 -0.61 -21.09 8.22
C LEU A 169 -0.81 -22.28 9.16
N ALA A 170 -1.95 -22.36 9.86
CA ALA A 170 -2.27 -23.51 10.72
C ALA A 170 -2.30 -24.83 9.94
N ALA A 171 -2.89 -24.84 8.74
CA ALA A 171 -2.93 -26.03 7.88
C ALA A 171 -1.53 -26.47 7.42
N VAL A 172 -0.68 -25.52 7.02
CA VAL A 172 0.71 -25.81 6.59
C VAL A 172 1.55 -26.28 7.78
N THR A 173 1.42 -25.66 8.95
CA THR A 173 2.11 -26.11 10.18
C THR A 173 1.75 -27.55 10.52
N ALA A 174 0.46 -27.91 10.51
CA ALA A 174 0.03 -29.29 10.73
C ALA A 174 0.57 -30.26 9.65
N SER A 175 0.69 -29.80 8.41
CA SER A 175 1.30 -30.60 7.32
C SER A 175 2.78 -30.87 7.57
N VAL A 176 3.53 -29.84 7.95
CA VAL A 176 4.95 -29.92 8.31
C VAL A 176 5.16 -30.90 9.47
N GLU A 177 4.35 -30.82 10.52
CA GLU A 177 4.43 -31.74 11.67
C GLU A 177 4.20 -33.20 11.25
N ARG A 178 3.20 -33.45 10.40
CA ARG A 178 2.95 -34.81 9.86
C ARG A 178 4.12 -35.30 9.02
N LEU A 179 4.69 -34.45 8.17
CA LEU A 179 5.84 -34.82 7.33
C LEU A 179 7.08 -35.11 8.17
N ARG A 180 7.34 -34.34 9.23
CA ARG A 180 8.41 -34.64 10.20
C ARG A 180 8.19 -35.97 10.92
N ALA A 181 6.94 -36.27 11.29
CA ALA A 181 6.60 -37.55 11.90
C ALA A 181 6.76 -38.75 10.93
N LEU A 182 6.43 -38.55 9.64
CA LEU A 182 6.67 -39.56 8.59
C LEU A 182 8.16 -39.75 8.32
N LEU A 183 8.93 -38.67 8.29
CA LEU A 183 10.38 -38.71 8.11
C LEU A 183 11.06 -39.53 9.22
N ALA A 184 10.60 -39.38 10.47
CA ALA A 184 11.11 -40.14 11.60
C ALA A 184 10.82 -41.66 11.53
N GLN A 185 9.87 -42.07 10.69
CA GLN A 185 9.47 -43.47 10.50
C GLN A 185 10.02 -44.08 9.20
N ALA A 186 10.60 -43.27 8.31
CA ALA A 186 11.09 -43.72 7.01
C ALA A 186 12.31 -44.65 7.18
N ALA A 187 12.23 -45.84 6.57
CA ALA A 187 13.28 -46.86 6.68
C ALA A 187 14.19 -46.92 5.44
N ASP A 188 13.68 -46.50 4.28
CA ASP A 188 14.38 -46.61 3.00
C ASP A 188 14.87 -45.24 2.51
N VAL A 189 16.10 -45.18 1.98
CA VAL A 189 16.72 -43.94 1.48
C VAL A 189 15.86 -43.21 0.42
N PRO A 190 15.23 -43.88 -0.56
CA PRO A 190 14.36 -43.19 -1.51
C PRO A 190 13.14 -42.54 -0.86
N GLN A 191 12.58 -43.15 0.20
CA GLN A 191 11.45 -42.59 0.95
C GLN A 191 11.89 -41.36 1.75
N VAL A 192 13.06 -41.42 2.38
CA VAL A 192 13.65 -40.28 3.09
C VAL A 192 13.80 -39.08 2.14
N VAL A 193 14.44 -39.28 0.99
CA VAL A 193 14.65 -38.20 0.00
C VAL A 193 13.32 -37.60 -0.48
N ALA A 194 12.31 -38.43 -0.72
CA ALA A 194 10.99 -37.96 -1.13
C ALA A 194 10.29 -37.13 -0.05
N VAL A 195 10.33 -37.58 1.21
CA VAL A 195 9.74 -36.87 2.35
C VAL A 195 10.49 -35.57 2.65
N GLU A 196 11.82 -35.57 2.61
CA GLU A 196 12.63 -34.35 2.78
C GLU A 196 12.32 -33.31 1.69
N GLY A 197 12.16 -33.74 0.44
CA GLY A 197 11.80 -32.84 -0.65
C GLY A 197 10.40 -32.22 -0.52
N GLU A 198 9.42 -32.95 0.04
CA GLU A 198 8.10 -32.38 0.37
C GLU A 198 8.18 -31.49 1.61
N LEU A 199 8.92 -31.91 2.65
CA LEU A 199 9.10 -31.12 3.87
C LEU A 199 9.73 -29.76 3.56
N ALA A 200 10.80 -29.71 2.77
CA ALA A 200 11.44 -28.46 2.37
C ALA A 200 10.48 -27.52 1.63
N ARG A 201 9.61 -28.07 0.77
CA ARG A 201 8.57 -27.28 0.08
C ARG A 201 7.54 -26.69 1.06
N ARG A 202 7.09 -27.49 2.03
CA ARG A 202 6.12 -27.03 3.05
C ARG A 202 6.71 -26.04 4.02
N GLU A 203 7.97 -26.20 4.39
CA GLU A 203 8.68 -25.23 5.24
C GLU A 203 8.85 -23.89 4.52
N GLY A 204 9.17 -23.90 3.21
CA GLY A 204 9.20 -22.67 2.40
C GLY A 204 7.83 -21.99 2.29
N GLU A 205 6.76 -22.76 2.13
CA GLU A 205 5.38 -22.24 2.15
C GLU A 205 5.03 -21.61 3.50
N LEU A 206 5.40 -22.27 4.61
CA LEU A 206 5.20 -21.76 5.97
C LEU A 206 5.91 -20.43 6.17
N GLU A 207 7.18 -20.33 5.77
CA GLU A 207 7.97 -19.12 5.92
C GLU A 207 7.36 -17.96 5.11
N SER A 208 6.93 -18.23 3.87
CA SER A 208 6.25 -17.25 3.03
C SER A 208 4.96 -16.74 3.66
N LEU A 209 4.07 -17.63 4.12
CA LEU A 209 2.82 -17.25 4.77
C LEU A 209 3.04 -16.47 6.07
N THR A 210 4.03 -16.90 6.86
CA THR A 210 4.42 -16.19 8.10
C THR A 210 4.94 -14.79 7.78
N GLY A 211 5.70 -14.66 6.69
CA GLY A 211 6.18 -13.37 6.17
C GLY A 211 5.03 -12.43 5.80
N GLN A 212 4.09 -12.93 5.01
CA GLN A 212 2.91 -12.19 4.57
C GLN A 212 2.05 -11.73 5.76
N LEU A 213 1.75 -12.63 6.70
CA LEU A 213 0.97 -12.30 7.89
C LEU A 213 1.65 -11.23 8.76
N ARG A 214 2.97 -11.32 8.94
CA ARG A 214 3.74 -10.31 9.69
C ARG A 214 3.70 -8.95 9.02
N ALA A 215 3.86 -8.91 7.70
CA ALA A 215 3.83 -7.67 6.93
C ALA A 215 2.44 -7.01 6.98
N LEU A 216 1.38 -7.81 6.94
CA LEU A 216 0.00 -7.32 7.03
C LEU A 216 -0.30 -6.78 8.43
N ARG A 217 0.05 -7.50 9.49
CA ARG A 217 -0.10 -7.04 10.88
C ARG A 217 0.66 -5.75 11.15
N ALA A 218 1.89 -5.63 10.66
CA ALA A 218 2.66 -4.39 10.80
C ALA A 218 1.97 -3.16 10.16
N GLN A 219 1.13 -3.35 9.14
CA GLN A 219 0.35 -2.27 8.52
C GLN A 219 -0.93 -1.93 9.29
N VAL A 220 -1.46 -2.89 10.05
CA VAL A 220 -2.62 -2.69 10.94
C VAL A 220 -2.19 -2.03 12.25
N ASP A 221 -1.05 -2.46 12.79
CA ASP A 221 -0.51 -1.95 14.06
C ASP A 221 -0.07 -0.49 13.97
N LEU A 222 0.39 -0.05 12.80
CA LEU A 222 0.91 1.30 12.57
C LEU A 222 0.30 1.91 11.31
N ALA A 223 -0.46 2.99 11.50
CA ALA A 223 -1.00 3.79 10.41
C ALA A 223 0.14 4.53 9.68
N THR A 224 -0.01 4.68 8.37
CA THR A 224 0.97 5.39 7.53
C THR A 224 0.46 6.78 7.19
N VAL A 225 1.23 7.80 7.51
CA VAL A 225 0.93 9.20 7.16
C VAL A 225 2.04 9.73 6.26
N THR A 226 1.67 10.13 5.04
CA THR A 226 2.57 10.76 4.08
C THR A 226 2.30 12.25 4.06
N LEU A 227 3.30 13.06 4.39
CA LEU A 227 3.25 14.51 4.37
C LEU A 227 4.13 15.02 3.24
N SER A 228 3.52 15.71 2.28
CA SER A 228 4.19 16.43 1.21
C SER A 228 4.18 17.93 1.54
N LEU A 229 5.37 18.50 1.70
CA LEU A 229 5.59 19.91 1.94
C LEU A 229 6.13 20.56 0.67
N ARG A 230 5.59 21.73 0.33
CA ARG A 230 6.06 22.53 -0.81
C ARG A 230 6.07 24.01 -0.46
N GLU A 231 7.09 24.73 -0.92
CA GLU A 231 7.08 26.19 -0.88
C GLU A 231 6.19 26.75 -1.99
N PRO A 232 5.55 27.91 -1.78
CA PRO A 232 4.94 28.64 -2.88
C PRO A 232 6.02 28.96 -3.92
N PRO A 233 5.71 28.95 -5.23
CA PRO A 233 6.65 29.43 -6.22
C PRO A 233 7.03 30.86 -5.86
N PRO A 234 8.32 31.26 -6.01
CA PRO A 234 8.69 32.65 -5.78
C PRO A 234 7.80 33.50 -6.67
N VAL A 235 7.01 34.38 -6.04
CA VAL A 235 6.30 35.42 -6.77
C VAL A 235 7.36 36.29 -7.42
N VAL A 236 7.72 35.97 -8.66
CA VAL A 236 8.53 36.85 -9.49
C VAL A 236 7.63 38.05 -9.69
N GLY A 237 7.87 39.09 -8.89
CA GLY A 237 7.14 40.33 -8.99
C GLY A 237 7.21 40.77 -10.45
N GLU A 238 6.06 40.78 -11.11
CA GLU A 238 5.84 41.49 -12.36
C GLU A 238 5.86 43.00 -12.04
N GLU A 239 7.02 43.48 -11.62
CA GLU A 239 7.40 44.89 -11.57
C GLU A 239 8.76 45.03 -12.25
N ALA A 240 8.88 44.48 -13.46
CA ALA A 240 9.72 45.13 -14.44
C ALA A 240 8.91 46.34 -14.94
N GLU A 241 9.02 47.45 -14.22
CA GLU A 241 8.77 48.75 -14.83
C GLU A 241 9.49 48.76 -16.17
N VAL A 242 8.72 48.80 -17.25
CA VAL A 242 9.24 49.18 -18.56
C VAL A 242 9.74 50.60 -18.38
N SER A 243 11.01 50.74 -18.00
CA SER A 243 11.72 52.00 -18.17
C SER A 243 11.62 52.31 -19.64
N ASP A 244 10.91 53.39 -19.95
CA ASP A 244 10.67 53.93 -21.28
C ASP A 244 11.97 54.55 -21.84
N ASP A 245 13.08 53.82 -21.73
CA ASP A 245 14.38 54.16 -22.29
C ASP A 245 14.36 53.77 -23.77
N ILE A 246 13.55 54.51 -24.53
CA ILE A 246 13.61 54.50 -25.98
C ILE A 246 15.01 54.96 -26.38
N PRO A 247 15.83 54.14 -27.06
CA PRO A 247 17.16 54.54 -27.47
C PRO A 247 17.09 55.81 -28.32
N GLY A 248 17.94 56.80 -27.98
CA GLY A 248 17.95 58.17 -28.49
C GLY A 248 18.04 58.36 -30.01
N PHE A 249 18.07 57.27 -30.76
CA PHE A 249 17.99 57.24 -32.23
C PHE A 249 16.65 57.78 -32.75
N MET A 250 15.51 57.48 -32.10
CA MET A 250 14.20 57.98 -32.56
C MET A 250 13.89 59.42 -32.14
N ARG A 251 14.65 59.99 -31.20
CA ARG A 251 14.56 61.41 -30.83
C ARG A 251 15.16 62.31 -31.92
N GLY A 252 16.21 61.86 -32.62
CA GLY A 252 16.86 62.62 -33.70
C GLY A 252 15.97 62.84 -34.93
N LEU A 253 15.15 61.85 -35.30
CA LEU A 253 14.23 61.94 -36.45
C LEU A 253 13.04 62.89 -36.23
N ARG A 254 12.64 63.14 -34.98
CA ARG A 254 11.48 63.98 -34.67
C ARG A 254 11.79 65.48 -34.53
N THR A 255 13.05 65.84 -34.27
CA THR A 255 13.47 67.25 -34.09
C THR A 255 14.15 67.91 -35.29
N GLY A 256 14.24 67.24 -36.44
CA GLY A 256 14.52 67.91 -37.72
C GLY A 256 15.80 68.77 -37.77
N ALA A 257 16.89 68.33 -37.15
CA ALA A 257 18.19 68.98 -37.30
C ALA A 257 18.94 68.32 -38.47
N VAL A 258 18.71 68.87 -39.67
CA VAL A 258 19.60 68.73 -40.82
C VAL A 258 20.89 69.50 -40.49
N VAL A 259 22.03 68.83 -40.53
CA VAL A 259 23.34 69.45 -40.83
C VAL A 259 23.65 69.15 -42.29
#